data_AF-A0A7R6PQ35-F1
#
_entry.id   AF-A0A7R6PQ35-F1
#
_cell.length_a   1.000
_cell.length_b   1.000
_cell.length_c   1.000
_cell.angle_alpha   90.00
_cell.angle_beta   90.00
_cell.angle_gamma   90.00
#
_symmetry.space_group_name_H-M   'P 1'
#
loop_
_entity.id
_entity.type
_entity.pdbx_description
1 polymer ?
#
loop_
_entity_poly.entity_id
_entity_poly.type
_entity_poly.pdbx_seq_one_letter_code
_entity_poly.pdbx_strand_id
1 'polypeptide(L)'
;MSVSIYRPLFILLPLLLSILLSGCSEESAPTEKAGVAVQSFHLNPENQSELIERLAGDYLESSEKLTQQFLMSRKAEDAQGFIRYRNESWTPEYMSRKEFYQQIQHLNKAYIYRHQLNGLFDSFMHLQKLSLHLKHSLQNSDSLLAEQVMVKLAEDQEIAISYLSDFRPVRK
;
A
#
# COMPACT_ATOMS: atom_id res chain seq x y z
N MET A 1 -46.45 46.15 23.52
CA MET A 1 -47.38 45.00 23.53
C MET A 1 -46.87 43.97 22.55
N SER A 2 -46.60 42.79 23.07
CA SER A 2 -45.91 41.67 22.44
C SER A 2 -46.89 40.81 21.65
N VAL A 3 -46.52 40.33 20.45
CA VAL A 3 -47.01 39.04 19.96
C VAL A 3 -45.87 38.34 19.22
N SER A 4 -45.39 37.28 19.85
CA SER A 4 -44.48 36.27 19.29
C SER A 4 -45.28 35.37 18.35
N ILE A 5 -44.82 35.17 17.12
CA ILE A 5 -45.41 34.17 16.21
C ILE A 5 -44.48 32.96 16.18
N TYR A 6 -45.00 31.88 16.75
CA TYR A 6 -44.40 30.57 16.89
C TYR A 6 -44.35 29.81 15.55
N ARG A 7 -43.27 29.03 15.39
CA ARG A 7 -43.09 27.92 14.43
C ARG A 7 -44.31 26.99 14.36
N PRO A 8 -44.57 26.43 13.17
CA PRO A 8 -44.89 25.01 13.07
C PRO A 8 -43.88 24.31 12.14
N LEU A 9 -42.73 23.96 12.71
CA LEU A 9 -41.82 22.95 12.17
C LEU A 9 -42.12 21.65 12.92
N PHE A 10 -43.24 21.01 12.62
CA PHE A 10 -43.57 19.66 13.06
C PHE A 10 -44.76 19.22 12.20
N ILE A 11 -44.82 17.95 11.79
CA ILE A 11 -45.79 17.36 10.83
C ILE A 11 -45.34 17.39 9.36
N LEU A 12 -44.11 16.94 9.09
CA LEU A 12 -43.73 16.44 7.76
C LEU A 12 -42.76 15.24 7.84
N LEU A 13 -42.78 14.52 8.97
CA LEU A 13 -41.83 13.43 9.26
C LEU A 13 -42.40 11.98 9.27
N PRO A 14 -43.70 11.66 9.28
CA PRO A 14 -44.09 10.24 9.34
C PRO A 14 -44.31 9.57 7.97
N LEU A 15 -44.19 10.25 6.83
CA LEU A 15 -44.56 9.66 5.52
C LEU A 15 -43.38 9.05 4.72
N LEU A 16 -42.13 9.17 5.19
CA LEU A 16 -40.96 8.68 4.46
C LEU A 16 -40.43 7.31 4.93
N LEU A 17 -41.05 6.68 5.93
CA LEU A 17 -40.54 5.42 6.50
C LEU A 17 -41.10 4.14 5.87
N SER A 18 -41.98 4.23 4.86
CA SER A 18 -42.73 3.07 4.36
C SER A 18 -42.21 2.45 3.06
N ILE A 19 -41.05 2.86 2.51
CA ILE A 19 -40.58 2.41 1.18
C ILE A 19 -39.33 1.51 1.24
N LEU A 20 -38.84 1.11 2.42
CA LEU A 20 -37.61 0.28 2.52
C LEU A 20 -37.83 -1.24 2.67
N LEU A 21 -39.03 -1.76 2.40
CA LEU A 21 -39.33 -3.20 2.49
C LEU A 21 -39.87 -3.77 1.18
N SER A 22 -38.96 -3.90 0.20
CA SER A 22 -39.03 -4.80 -0.98
C SER A 22 -37.57 -4.87 -1.48
N GLY A 23 -36.80 -5.94 -1.38
CA GLY A 23 -37.14 -7.34 -1.62
C GLY A 23 -36.72 -7.73 -3.04
N CYS A 24 -35.41 -7.85 -3.30
CA CYS A 24 -34.89 -8.62 -4.44
C CYS A 24 -33.63 -9.38 -3.99
N SER A 25 -33.86 -10.64 -3.64
CA SER A 25 -32.86 -11.68 -3.53
C SER A 25 -32.40 -12.03 -4.95
N GLU A 26 -31.23 -11.55 -5.34
CA GLU A 26 -30.45 -12.20 -6.38
C GLU A 26 -29.20 -12.76 -5.72
N GLU A 27 -29.25 -14.07 -5.51
CA GLU A 27 -28.14 -14.92 -5.14
C GLU A 27 -27.11 -14.85 -6.27
N SER A 28 -26.26 -13.84 -6.20
CA SER A 28 -25.08 -13.73 -7.03
C SER A 28 -24.07 -14.72 -6.46
N ALA A 29 -23.95 -15.85 -7.14
CA ALA A 29 -22.88 -16.82 -6.93
C ALA A 29 -21.57 -16.08 -6.67
N PRO A 30 -20.79 -16.46 -5.64
CA PRO A 30 -19.49 -15.86 -5.42
C PRO A 30 -18.65 -16.21 -6.64
N THR A 31 -18.47 -15.21 -7.50
CA THR A 31 -17.43 -15.25 -8.52
C THR A 31 -16.15 -15.28 -7.71
N GLU A 32 -15.57 -16.48 -7.56
CA GLU A 32 -14.20 -16.67 -7.13
C GLU A 32 -13.32 -15.80 -8.06
N LYS A 33 -13.08 -14.57 -7.64
CA LYS A 33 -11.79 -13.97 -7.89
C LYS A 33 -10.82 -14.94 -7.25
N ALA A 34 -10.08 -15.68 -8.07
CA ALA A 34 -8.92 -16.44 -7.64
C ALA A 34 -7.86 -15.46 -7.11
N GLY A 35 -8.15 -14.82 -5.99
CA GLY A 35 -7.14 -14.42 -5.04
C GLY A 35 -6.60 -15.72 -4.51
N VAL A 36 -5.33 -16.00 -4.78
CA VAL A 36 -4.60 -17.08 -4.13
C VAL A 36 -4.97 -17.03 -2.65
N ALA A 37 -5.72 -18.02 -2.18
CA ALA A 37 -6.12 -18.09 -0.79
C ALA A 37 -4.83 -18.25 0.03
N VAL A 38 -4.34 -17.13 0.58
CA VAL A 38 -3.09 -17.10 1.33
C VAL A 38 -3.16 -17.95 2.61
N GLN A 39 -4.33 -18.49 2.96
CA GLN A 39 -4.53 -19.42 4.08
C GLN A 39 -3.62 -20.67 4.05
N SER A 40 -2.93 -20.98 2.95
CA SER A 40 -2.01 -22.12 2.85
C SER A 40 -0.66 -21.84 2.19
N PHE A 41 -0.26 -20.58 1.97
CA PHE A 41 1.03 -20.30 1.31
C PHE A 41 2.21 -20.56 2.25
N HIS A 42 2.82 -21.75 2.11
CA HIS A 42 4.03 -22.15 2.83
C HIS A 42 5.26 -22.07 1.92
N LEU A 43 6.26 -21.31 2.36
CA LEU A 43 7.52 -21.18 1.67
C LEU A 43 8.34 -22.47 1.72
N ASN A 44 8.90 -22.83 0.58
CA ASN A 44 9.78 -23.96 0.38
C ASN A 44 10.76 -23.66 -0.78
N PRO A 45 11.78 -24.50 -1.02
CA PRO A 45 12.76 -24.24 -2.07
C PRO A 45 12.17 -24.13 -3.49
N GLU A 46 11.00 -24.72 -3.76
CA GLU A 46 10.38 -24.74 -5.08
C GLU A 46 9.67 -23.42 -5.41
N ASN A 47 9.13 -22.72 -4.40
CA ASN A 47 8.39 -21.46 -4.57
C ASN A 47 9.14 -20.21 -4.07
N GLN A 48 10.30 -20.40 -3.42
CA GLN A 48 11.07 -19.29 -2.85
C GLN A 48 11.53 -18.29 -3.92
N SER A 49 12.07 -18.76 -5.05
CA SER A 49 12.59 -17.87 -6.11
C SER A 49 11.49 -16.99 -6.70
N GLU A 50 10.32 -17.57 -7.00
CA GLU A 50 9.16 -16.83 -7.51
C GLU A 50 8.71 -15.75 -6.52
N LEU A 51 8.64 -16.07 -5.23
CA LEU A 51 8.27 -15.07 -4.23
C LEU A 51 9.30 -13.94 -4.17
N ILE A 52 10.60 -14.28 -4.19
CA ILE A 52 11.68 -13.29 -4.12
C ILE A 52 11.64 -12.37 -5.34
N GLU A 53 11.52 -12.93 -6.54
CA GLU A 53 11.42 -12.16 -7.77
C GLU A 53 10.23 -11.20 -7.73
N ARG A 54 9.07 -11.69 -7.28
CA ARG A 54 7.86 -10.88 -7.15
C ARG A 54 8.02 -9.77 -6.11
N LEU A 55 8.50 -10.09 -4.90
CA LEU A 55 8.65 -9.12 -3.82
C LEU A 55 9.70 -8.05 -4.14
N ALA A 56 10.85 -8.44 -4.68
CA ALA A 56 11.87 -7.50 -5.12
C ALA A 56 11.37 -6.63 -6.29
N GLY A 57 10.67 -7.22 -7.26
CA GLY A 57 10.04 -6.49 -8.36
C GLY A 57 9.01 -5.47 -7.85
N ASP A 58 8.11 -5.88 -6.97
CA ASP A 58 7.08 -5.04 -6.36
C ASP A 58 7.70 -3.88 -5.56
N TYR A 59 8.81 -4.14 -4.84
CA TYR A 59 9.56 -3.12 -4.14
C TYR A 59 10.18 -2.09 -5.11
N LEU A 60 10.91 -2.56 -6.12
CA LEU A 60 11.60 -1.71 -7.09
C LEU A 60 10.59 -0.84 -7.86
N GLU A 61 9.48 -1.43 -8.30
CA GLU A 61 8.40 -0.69 -8.97
C GLU A 61 7.80 0.38 -8.05
N SER A 62 7.44 0.01 -6.82
CA SER A 62 6.77 0.92 -5.88
C SER A 62 7.68 2.07 -5.42
N SER A 63 8.97 1.77 -5.17
CA SER A 63 9.97 2.75 -4.76
C SER A 63 10.34 3.71 -5.89
N GLU A 64 10.45 3.22 -7.12
CA GLU A 64 10.74 4.04 -8.30
C GLU A 64 9.59 5.01 -8.59
N LYS A 65 8.35 4.52 -8.63
CA LYS A 65 7.16 5.36 -8.82
C LYS A 65 7.07 6.48 -7.76
N LEU A 66 7.31 6.14 -6.50
CA LEU A 66 7.32 7.10 -5.40
C LEU A 66 8.42 8.16 -5.57
N THR A 67 9.62 7.72 -5.92
CA THR A 67 10.80 8.56 -6.12
C THR A 67 10.60 9.54 -7.28
N GLN A 68 10.14 9.04 -8.43
CA GLN A 68 9.88 9.86 -9.61
C GLN A 68 8.84 10.95 -9.31
N GLN A 69 7.71 10.58 -8.69
CA GLN A 69 6.70 11.58 -8.34
C GLN A 69 7.23 12.60 -7.33
N PHE A 70 7.97 12.14 -6.31
CA PHE A 70 8.58 13.04 -5.33
C PHE A 70 9.49 14.07 -6.01
N LEU A 71 10.38 13.62 -6.90
CA LEU A 71 11.31 14.49 -7.63
C LEU A 71 10.56 15.48 -8.54
N MET A 72 9.52 15.02 -9.25
CA MET A 72 8.68 15.87 -10.09
C MET A 72 7.99 16.96 -9.26
N SER A 73 7.33 16.58 -8.17
CA SER A 73 6.64 17.50 -7.27
C SER A 73 7.61 18.47 -6.59
N ARG A 74 8.78 18.00 -6.15
CA ARG A 74 9.83 18.87 -5.58
C ARG A 74 10.30 19.91 -6.57
N LYS A 75 10.57 19.52 -7.82
CA LYS A 75 11.01 20.43 -8.89
C LYS A 75 9.95 21.47 -9.25
N ALA A 76 8.67 21.09 -9.17
CA ALA A 76 7.55 21.98 -9.46
C ALA A 76 7.07 22.79 -8.26
N GLU A 77 7.71 22.67 -7.09
CA GLU A 77 7.26 23.25 -5.82
C GLU A 77 5.81 22.83 -5.45
N ASP A 78 5.41 21.64 -5.88
CA ASP A 78 4.04 21.12 -5.79
C ASP A 78 3.92 20.03 -4.71
N ALA A 79 4.02 20.45 -3.44
CA ALA A 79 3.83 19.56 -2.31
C ALA A 79 2.43 18.90 -2.29
N GLN A 80 1.39 19.63 -2.73
CA GLN A 80 0.02 19.13 -2.75
C GLN A 80 -0.19 18.05 -3.81
N GLY A 81 0.43 18.19 -4.98
CA GLY A 81 0.44 17.15 -6.02
C GLY A 81 1.06 15.86 -5.53
N PHE A 82 2.18 15.93 -4.80
CA PHE A 82 2.77 14.73 -4.18
C PHE A 82 1.83 14.09 -3.16
N ILE A 83 1.22 14.88 -2.28
CA ILE A 83 0.28 14.37 -1.26
C ILE A 83 -0.91 13.67 -1.91
N ARG A 84 -1.49 14.28 -2.94
CA ARG A 84 -2.62 13.73 -3.69
C ARG A 84 -2.23 12.40 -4.34
N TYR A 85 -1.15 12.39 -5.12
CA TYR A 85 -0.64 11.16 -5.73
C TYR A 85 -0.38 10.07 -4.68
N ARG A 86 0.31 10.41 -3.59
CA ARG A 86 0.63 9.46 -2.52
C ARG A 86 -0.63 8.83 -1.96
N ASN A 87 -1.65 9.62 -1.66
CA ASN A 87 -2.84 9.15 -0.97
C ASN A 87 -3.82 8.43 -1.90
N GLU A 88 -3.97 8.92 -3.14
CA GLU A 88 -5.03 8.48 -4.06
C GLU A 88 -4.55 7.41 -5.04
N SER A 89 -3.25 7.34 -5.33
CA SER A 89 -2.68 6.38 -6.29
C SER A 89 -1.71 5.42 -5.62
N TRP A 90 -0.64 5.94 -5.00
CA TRP A 90 0.44 5.11 -4.51
C TRP A 90 0.07 4.27 -3.28
N THR A 91 -0.60 4.87 -2.29
CA THR A 91 -0.95 4.17 -1.03
C THR A 91 -1.91 3.01 -1.28
N PRO A 92 -3.01 3.14 -2.05
CA PRO A 92 -3.89 2.02 -2.35
C PRO A 92 -3.18 0.85 -3.06
N GLU A 93 -2.34 1.15 -4.06
CA GLU A 93 -1.56 0.14 -4.77
C GLU A 93 -0.57 -0.58 -3.84
N TYR A 94 0.17 0.18 -3.04
CA TYR A 94 1.11 -0.37 -2.08
C TYR A 94 0.42 -1.21 -1.00
N MET A 95 -0.72 -0.76 -0.46
CA MET A 95 -1.43 -1.46 0.60
C MET A 95 -1.95 -2.83 0.16
N SER A 96 -2.44 -2.97 -1.08
CA SER A 96 -2.91 -4.26 -1.58
C SER A 96 -1.78 -5.30 -1.64
N ARG A 97 -0.58 -4.89 -2.06
CA ARG A 97 0.63 -5.73 -2.09
C ARG A 97 1.15 -5.99 -0.67
N LYS A 98 1.13 -4.98 0.20
CA LYS A 98 1.57 -5.08 1.59
C LYS A 98 0.79 -6.12 2.38
N GLU A 99 -0.53 -6.14 2.28
CA GLU A 99 -1.36 -7.11 3.00
C GLU A 99 -0.98 -8.55 2.64
N PHE A 100 -0.76 -8.82 1.35
CA PHE A 100 -0.28 -10.12 0.87
C PHE A 100 1.08 -10.49 1.49
N TYR A 101 2.07 -9.59 1.42
CA TYR A 101 3.40 -9.88 1.96
C TYR A 101 3.44 -9.97 3.47
N GLN A 102 2.63 -9.19 4.18
CA GLN A 102 2.51 -9.29 5.64
C GLN A 102 1.98 -10.65 6.05
N GLN A 103 1.00 -11.18 5.32
CA GLN A 103 0.46 -12.50 5.61
C GLN A 103 1.48 -13.61 5.33
N ILE A 104 2.23 -13.53 4.22
CA ILE A 104 3.33 -14.47 3.94
C ILE A 104 4.39 -14.39 5.04
N GLN A 105 4.79 -13.18 5.44
CA GLN A 105 5.78 -12.97 6.50
C GLN A 105 5.33 -13.59 7.82
N HIS A 106 4.04 -13.44 8.15
CA HIS A 106 3.45 -14.01 9.35
C HIS A 106 3.47 -15.54 9.33
N LEU A 107 3.00 -16.16 8.25
CA LEU A 107 2.91 -17.62 8.11
C LEU A 107 4.27 -18.30 8.01
N ASN A 108 5.27 -17.61 7.47
CA ASN A 108 6.57 -18.20 7.11
C ASN A 108 7.74 -17.63 7.92
N LYS A 109 7.48 -17.01 9.08
CA LYS A 109 8.48 -16.30 9.89
C LYS A 109 9.77 -17.11 10.12
N ALA A 110 9.64 -18.38 10.50
CA ALA A 110 10.79 -19.24 10.77
C ALA A 110 11.60 -19.54 9.50
N TYR A 111 10.92 -19.76 8.37
CA TYR A 111 11.55 -20.00 7.08
C TYR A 111 12.30 -18.74 6.61
N ILE A 112 11.63 -17.58 6.60
CA ILE A 112 12.19 -16.28 6.21
C ILE A 112 13.45 -15.97 7.02
N TYR A 113 13.42 -16.20 8.34
CA TYR A 113 14.58 -15.96 9.19
C TYR A 113 15.73 -16.92 8.86
N ARG A 114 15.46 -18.23 8.76
CA ARG A 114 16.49 -19.24 8.48
C ARG A 114 17.16 -19.04 7.12
N HIS A 115 16.40 -18.60 6.13
CA HIS A 115 16.87 -18.35 4.77
C HIS A 115 17.29 -16.89 4.53
N GLN A 116 17.39 -16.08 5.59
CA GLN A 116 17.85 -14.69 5.53
C GLN A 116 17.08 -13.83 4.52
N LEU A 117 15.77 -14.04 4.40
CA LEU A 117 14.90 -13.28 3.51
C LEU A 117 14.35 -12.01 4.17
N ASN A 118 14.61 -11.81 5.47
CA ASN A 118 14.02 -10.72 6.25
C ASN A 118 14.38 -9.33 5.71
N GLY A 119 15.60 -9.13 5.18
CA GLY A 119 16.03 -7.83 4.67
C GLY A 119 15.11 -7.30 3.56
N LEU A 120 14.68 -8.18 2.66
CA LEU A 120 13.76 -7.82 1.58
C LEU A 120 12.36 -7.48 2.10
N PHE A 121 11.84 -8.28 3.04
CA PHE A 121 10.55 -8.00 3.67
C PHE A 121 10.57 -6.68 4.45
N ASP A 122 11.62 -6.44 5.23
CA ASP A 122 11.77 -5.23 6.03
C ASP A 122 11.83 -3.99 5.14
N SER A 123 12.57 -4.06 4.03
CA SER A 123 12.63 -3.00 3.00
C SER A 123 11.24 -2.68 2.44
N PHE A 124 10.50 -3.72 2.04
CA PHE A 124 9.12 -3.54 1.55
C PHE A 124 8.20 -2.91 2.59
N MET A 125 8.22 -3.40 3.83
CA MET A 125 7.34 -2.90 4.89
C MET A 125 7.66 -1.47 5.32
N HIS A 126 8.94 -1.08 5.27
CA HIS A 126 9.39 0.26 5.62
C HIS A 126 9.06 1.31 4.56
N LEU A 127 8.78 0.92 3.31
CA LEU A 127 8.49 1.83 2.22
C LEU A 127 7.32 2.79 2.54
N GLN A 128 6.31 2.33 3.29
CA GLN A 128 5.23 3.20 3.77
C GLN A 128 5.73 4.36 4.63
N LYS A 129 6.66 4.09 5.54
CA LYS A 129 7.25 5.11 6.43
C LYS A 129 8.09 6.09 5.64
N LEU A 130 8.89 5.60 4.69
CA LEU A 130 9.66 6.45 3.78
C LEU A 130 8.74 7.37 2.97
N SER A 131 7.61 6.88 2.45
CA SER A 131 6.62 7.72 1.75
C SER A 131 6.06 8.85 2.61
N LEU A 132 5.87 8.61 3.91
CA LEU A 132 5.38 9.63 4.85
C LEU A 132 6.46 10.68 5.12
N HIS A 133 7.71 10.26 5.24
CA HIS A 133 8.82 11.19 5.42
C HIS A 133 9.03 12.08 4.19
N LEU A 134 8.91 11.54 2.96
CA LEU A 134 8.93 12.35 1.74
C LEU A 134 7.78 13.37 1.69
N LYS A 135 6.59 12.99 2.17
CA LYS A 135 5.47 13.93 2.31
C LYS A 135 5.84 15.05 3.28
N HIS A 136 6.33 14.70 4.47
CA HIS A 136 6.70 15.69 5.49
C HIS A 136 7.85 16.59 5.02
N SER A 137 8.81 16.05 4.28
CA SER A 137 9.93 16.84 3.75
C SER A 137 9.45 17.90 2.77
N LEU A 138 8.46 17.60 1.91
CA LEU A 138 7.87 18.60 1.03
C LEU A 138 7.03 19.63 1.80
N GLN A 139 6.17 19.17 2.72
CA GLN A 139 5.30 20.07 3.48
C GLN A 139 6.08 21.06 4.35
N ASN A 140 7.19 20.61 4.92
CA ASN A 140 7.98 21.41 5.86
C ASN A 140 9.24 22.02 5.21
N SER A 141 9.41 21.87 3.90
CA SER A 141 10.63 22.28 3.19
C SER A 141 11.94 21.73 3.80
N ASP A 142 11.87 20.51 4.35
CA ASP A 142 12.98 19.86 5.05
C ASP A 142 13.84 19.05 4.05
N SER A 143 14.84 19.71 3.50
CA SER A 143 15.76 19.11 2.52
C SER A 143 16.62 18.00 3.10
N LEU A 144 16.95 18.05 4.39
CA LEU A 144 17.75 17.02 5.05
C LEU A 144 16.95 15.72 5.19
N LEU A 145 15.68 15.82 5.61
CA LEU A 145 14.79 14.67 5.66
C LEU A 145 14.61 14.05 4.26
N ALA A 146 14.46 14.88 3.23
CA ALA A 146 14.37 14.41 1.85
C ALA A 146 15.62 13.60 1.46
N GLU A 147 16.82 14.13 1.70
CA GLU A 147 18.08 13.47 1.37
C GLU A 147 18.23 12.13 2.11
N GLN A 148 17.97 12.10 3.41
CA GLN A 148 18.04 10.87 4.22
C GLN A 148 17.11 9.78 3.69
N VAL A 149 15.89 10.16 3.29
CA VAL A 149 14.93 9.19 2.75
C VAL A 149 15.37 8.70 1.37
N MET A 150 15.90 9.58 0.52
CA MET A 150 16.41 9.20 -0.80
C MET A 150 17.60 8.24 -0.71
N VAL A 151 18.53 8.49 0.23
CA VAL A 151 19.63 7.56 0.51
C VAL A 151 19.08 6.21 0.96
N LYS A 152 18.12 6.21 1.91
CA LYS A 152 17.54 4.96 2.40
C LYS A 152 16.80 4.17 1.31
N LEU A 153 16.07 4.87 0.42
CA LEU A 153 15.43 4.24 -0.74
C LEU A 153 16.46 3.59 -1.66
N ALA A 154 17.57 4.27 -1.95
CA ALA A 154 18.64 3.71 -2.78
C ALA A 154 19.28 2.47 -2.12
N GLU A 155 19.57 2.51 -0.82
CA GLU A 155 20.08 1.35 -0.08
C GLU A 155 19.13 0.15 -0.15
N ASP A 156 17.83 0.38 0.07
CA ASP A 156 16.81 -0.68 0.04
C ASP A 156 16.58 -1.21 -1.40
N GLN A 157 16.77 -0.37 -2.43
CA GLN A 157 16.78 -0.81 -3.83
C GLN A 157 17.96 -1.74 -4.13
N GLU A 158 19.16 -1.41 -3.64
CA GLU A 158 20.33 -2.30 -3.76
C GLU A 158 20.10 -3.64 -3.04
N ILE A 159 19.46 -3.63 -1.88
CA ILE A 159 19.03 -4.86 -1.20
C ILE A 159 18.10 -5.67 -2.13
N ALA A 160 17.06 -5.06 -2.68
CA ALA A 160 16.14 -5.77 -3.59
C ALA A 160 16.85 -6.34 -4.83
N ILE A 161 17.79 -5.60 -5.40
CA ILE A 161 18.59 -6.04 -6.55
C ILE A 161 19.49 -7.23 -6.18
N SER A 162 20.10 -7.25 -4.99
CA SER A 162 20.96 -8.35 -4.57
C SER A 162 20.20 -9.68 -4.47
N TYR A 163 18.95 -9.64 -3.99
CA TYR A 163 18.09 -10.83 -4.00
C TYR A 163 17.76 -11.29 -5.43
N LEU A 164 17.66 -10.40 -6.41
CA LEU A 164 17.46 -10.82 -7.81
C LEU A 164 18.71 -11.46 -8.43
N SER A 165 19.92 -11.07 -8.00
CA SER A 165 21.15 -11.69 -8.49
C SER A 165 21.41 -13.06 -7.87
N ASP A 166 21.11 -13.24 -6.59
CA ASP A 166 21.41 -14.46 -5.83
C ASP A 166 20.54 -15.65 -6.23
N PHE A 167 19.34 -15.37 -6.77
CA PHE A 167 18.35 -16.39 -7.13
C PHE A 167 18.18 -16.61 -8.64
N ARG A 168 19.00 -15.98 -9.49
CA ARG A 168 19.02 -16.32 -10.93
C ARG A 168 19.59 -17.73 -11.11
N PRO A 169 18.84 -18.67 -11.74
CA PRO A 169 19.45 -19.92 -12.15
C PRO A 169 20.55 -19.61 -13.18
N VAL A 170 21.75 -20.14 -12.94
CA VAL A 170 22.79 -20.21 -13.97
C VAL A 170 22.21 -21.03 -15.09
N ARG A 171 21.76 -20.38 -16.18
CA ARG A 171 21.36 -21.08 -17.40
C ARG A 171 22.58 -21.86 -17.88
N LYS A 172 22.54 -23.18 -17.71
CA LYS A 172 23.48 -24.10 -18.36
C LYS A 172 23.06 -24.30 -19.81
#